data_AF-A0A441HLC0-F1
#
_entry.id   AF-A0A441HLC0-F1
#
_cell.length_a   1.000
_cell.length_b   1.000
_cell.length_c   1.000
_cell.angle_alpha   90.00
_cell.angle_beta   90.00
_cell.angle_gamma   90.00
#
_symmetry.space_group_name_H-M   'P 1'
#
loop_
_entity.id
_entity.type
_entity.pdbx_description
1 polymer ?
#
loop_
_entity_poly.entity_id
_entity_poly.type
_entity_poly.pdbx_seq_one_letter_code
_entity_poly.pdbx_strand_id
1 'polypeptide(L)'
;MSNADDDMMLEVYQGNFEHGDQMSLMLALKHCLKRSQPLPEWAATALLTAIGQVQKYEANSWDEVFGVPHPGRKVDQLRIERRLRWEVLHRVTKYRRQKPKPKDIFQIVADELNISRATCKRYFDNLHRWFRKTPS
;
A
#
# COMPACT_ATOMS: atom_id res chain seq x y z
N MET A 1 4.82 2.23 -17.19
CA MET A 1 4.76 3.59 -16.62
C MET A 1 5.79 4.43 -17.32
N SER A 2 5.46 5.67 -17.66
CA SER A 2 6.39 6.60 -18.32
C SER A 2 7.31 7.25 -17.27
N ASN A 3 8.49 7.77 -17.68
CA ASN A 3 9.39 8.49 -16.78
C ASN A 3 8.68 9.66 -16.07
N ALA A 4 7.73 10.33 -16.75
CA ALA A 4 6.94 11.41 -16.17
C ALA A 4 6.02 10.96 -15.02
N ASP A 5 5.50 9.72 -15.06
CA ASP A 5 4.69 9.18 -13.96
C ASP A 5 5.55 8.87 -12.73
N ASP A 6 6.81 8.47 -12.95
CA ASP A 6 7.75 8.17 -11.87
C ASP A 6 8.21 9.47 -11.18
N ASP A 7 8.54 10.51 -11.95
CA ASP A 7 8.91 11.83 -11.42
C ASP A 7 7.78 12.43 -10.57
N MET A 8 6.54 12.42 -11.08
CA MET A 8 5.37 12.89 -10.33
C MET A 8 5.17 12.13 -9.01
N MET A 9 5.44 10.81 -8.99
CA MET A 9 5.32 10.02 -7.76
C MET A 9 6.42 10.36 -6.75
N LEU A 10 7.65 10.61 -7.21
CA LEU A 10 8.76 11.01 -6.34
C LEU A 10 8.55 12.40 -5.75
N GLU A 11 7.99 13.35 -6.51
CA GLU A 11 7.57 14.67 -6.01
C GLU A 11 6.51 14.56 -4.92
N VAL A 12 5.51 13.68 -5.09
CA VAL A 12 4.50 13.44 -4.05
C VAL A 12 5.12 12.90 -2.77
N TYR A 13 6.07 11.96 -2.87
CA TYR A 13 6.76 11.43 -1.69
C TYR A 13 7.64 12.49 -1.01
N GLN A 14 8.34 13.31 -1.79
CA GLN A 14 9.14 14.40 -1.25
C GLN A 14 8.25 15.38 -0.49
N GLY A 15 7.15 15.84 -1.11
CA GLY A 15 6.22 16.77 -0.48
C GLY A 15 5.65 16.21 0.83
N ASN A 16 5.21 14.94 0.85
CA ASN A 16 4.72 14.33 2.09
C ASN A 16 5.79 14.23 3.18
N PHE A 17 7.03 13.89 2.80
CA PHE A 17 8.16 13.82 3.72
C PHE A 17 8.45 15.18 4.35
N GLU A 18 8.47 16.25 3.55
CA GLU A 18 8.63 17.62 4.02
C GLU A 18 7.51 18.08 4.97
N HIS A 19 6.31 17.49 4.84
CA HIS A 19 5.18 17.72 5.75
C HIS A 19 5.16 16.75 6.97
N GLY A 20 6.25 16.00 7.19
CA GLY A 20 6.45 15.17 8.38
C GLY A 20 6.02 13.70 8.23
N ASP A 21 5.60 13.25 7.06
CA ASP A 21 5.35 11.82 6.80
C ASP A 21 6.66 11.07 6.52
N GLN A 22 7.35 10.64 7.59
CA GLN A 22 8.63 9.93 7.51
C GLN A 22 8.55 8.64 6.67
N MET A 23 7.37 8.00 6.62
CA MET A 23 7.16 6.80 5.80
C MET A 23 7.32 7.06 4.30
N SER A 24 7.15 8.31 3.86
CA SER A 24 7.32 8.68 2.45
C SER A 24 8.76 8.49 1.95
N LEU A 25 9.77 8.56 2.82
CA LEU A 25 11.15 8.17 2.48
C LEU A 25 11.21 6.70 2.05
N MET A 26 10.65 5.80 2.85
CA MET A 26 10.63 4.36 2.54
C MET A 26 9.87 4.05 1.26
N LEU A 27 8.81 4.80 0.97
CA LEU A 27 8.04 4.67 -0.27
C LEU A 27 8.83 5.13 -1.50
N ALA A 28 9.58 6.23 -1.39
CA ALA A 28 10.48 6.71 -2.44
C ALA A 28 11.61 5.70 -2.73
N LEU A 29 12.29 5.21 -1.67
CA LEU A 29 13.33 4.19 -1.81
C LEU A 29 12.80 2.94 -2.52
N LYS A 30 11.65 2.42 -2.07
CA LYS A 30 11.00 1.28 -2.71
C LYS A 30 10.66 1.55 -4.18
N HIS A 31 10.18 2.76 -4.49
CA HIS A 31 9.80 3.14 -5.85
C HIS A 31 10.99 3.07 -6.79
N CYS A 32 12.12 3.69 -6.42
CA CYS A 32 13.36 3.69 -7.20
C CYS A 32 13.96 2.29 -7.31
N LEU A 33 14.12 1.58 -6.18
CA LEU A 33 14.74 0.25 -6.14
C LEU A 33 13.97 -0.77 -6.98
N LYS A 34 12.63 -0.73 -6.93
CA LYS A 34 11.80 -1.64 -7.75
C LYS A 34 12.01 -1.44 -9.25
N ARG A 35 12.39 -0.23 -9.67
CA ARG A 35 12.58 0.15 -11.08
C ARG A 35 14.05 0.22 -11.48
N SER A 36 14.97 -0.10 -10.57
CA SER A 36 16.42 0.09 -10.77
C SER A 36 16.78 1.52 -11.19
N GLN A 37 16.05 2.52 -10.66
CA GLN A 37 16.32 3.94 -10.91
C GLN A 37 17.27 4.50 -9.84
N PRO A 38 18.08 5.52 -10.17
CA PRO A 38 18.83 6.28 -9.19
C PRO A 38 17.90 6.87 -8.10
N LEU A 39 18.42 7.00 -6.89
CA LEU A 39 17.72 7.72 -5.83
C LEU A 39 17.81 9.23 -6.08
N PRO A 40 16.72 9.99 -5.90
CA PRO A 40 16.80 11.44 -5.89
C PRO A 40 17.64 11.93 -4.70
N GLU A 41 18.30 13.07 -4.87
CA GLU A 41 19.25 13.61 -3.89
C GLU A 41 18.64 13.78 -2.49
N TRP A 42 17.40 14.25 -2.42
CA TRP A 42 16.69 14.42 -1.14
C TRP A 42 16.53 13.08 -0.42
N ALA A 43 16.19 11.99 -1.13
CA ALA A 43 15.95 10.68 -0.53
C ALA A 43 17.26 10.03 -0.10
N ALA A 44 18.34 10.19 -0.89
CA ALA A 44 19.66 9.74 -0.50
C ALA A 44 20.15 10.46 0.77
N THR A 45 20.00 11.78 0.81
CA THR A 45 20.38 12.62 1.97
C THR A 45 19.57 12.26 3.21
N ALA A 46 18.25 12.13 3.06
CA ALA A 46 17.36 11.75 4.15
C ALA A 46 17.67 10.34 4.69
N LEU A 47 17.94 9.37 3.82
CA LEU A 47 18.33 8.02 4.22
C LEU A 47 19.64 8.02 5.03
N LEU A 48 20.67 8.70 4.54
CA LEU A 48 21.96 8.80 5.24
C LEU A 48 21.82 9.52 6.59
N THR A 49 20.98 10.55 6.65
CA THR A 49 20.68 11.29 7.88
C THR A 49 19.99 10.39 8.90
N ALA A 50 18.93 9.68 8.51
CA ALA A 50 18.20 8.76 9.37
C ALA A 50 19.09 7.63 9.92
N ILE A 51 19.95 7.03 9.07
CA ILE A 51 20.93 6.04 9.50
C ILE A 51 21.92 6.64 10.50
N GLY A 52 22.42 7.85 10.21
CA GLY A 52 23.35 8.56 11.09
C GLY A 52 22.75 8.84 12.47
N GLN A 53 21.49 9.28 12.54
CA GLN A 53 20.78 9.53 13.80
C GLN A 53 20.67 8.26 14.65
N VAL A 54 20.35 7.12 14.04
CA VAL A 54 20.28 5.84 14.76
C VAL A 54 21.66 5.40 15.24
N GLN A 55 22.69 5.48 14.38
CA GLN A 55 24.06 5.07 14.71
C GLN A 55 24.71 5.92 15.81
N LYS A 56 24.34 7.21 15.88
CA LYS A 56 24.79 8.14 16.92
C LYS A 56 23.95 8.08 18.19
N TYR A 57 22.94 7.21 18.25
CA TYR A 57 21.97 7.14 19.36
C TYR A 57 21.19 8.45 19.58
N GLU A 58 21.00 9.24 18.52
CA GLU A 58 20.19 10.46 18.53
C GLU A 58 18.69 10.14 18.32
N ALA A 59 18.39 9.02 17.65
CA ALA A 59 17.03 8.48 17.52
C ALA A 59 16.82 7.30 18.46
N ASN A 60 15.65 7.22 19.08
CA ASN A 60 15.29 6.16 20.02
C ASN A 60 14.88 4.85 19.30
N SER A 61 14.51 4.93 18.02
CA SER A 61 14.12 3.77 17.23
C SER A 61 14.17 4.05 15.72
N TRP A 62 14.15 2.98 14.92
CA TRP A 62 13.96 3.09 13.47
C TRP A 62 12.59 3.67 13.11
N ASP A 63 11.56 3.42 13.93
CA ASP A 63 10.20 3.96 13.72
C ASP A 63 10.15 5.48 13.86
N GLU A 64 11.05 6.07 14.65
CA GLU A 64 11.14 7.53 14.82
C GLU A 64 11.60 8.22 13.53
N VAL A 65 12.58 7.62 12.83
CA VAL A 65 13.22 8.23 11.65
C VAL A 65 12.63 7.77 10.32
N PHE A 66 12.03 6.58 10.25
CA PHE A 66 11.35 6.08 9.05
C PHE A 66 9.83 6.11 9.15
N GLY A 67 9.29 6.43 10.32
CA GLY A 67 7.86 6.40 10.60
C GLY A 67 7.33 4.99 10.87
N VAL A 68 6.08 4.95 11.34
CA VAL A 68 5.35 3.70 11.59
C VAL A 68 4.45 3.40 10.39
N PRO A 69 4.59 2.26 9.67
CA PRO A 69 3.82 1.99 8.45
C PRO A 69 2.31 1.97 8.64
N HIS A 70 1.84 1.52 9.81
CA HIS A 70 0.41 1.35 10.13
C HIS A 70 0.13 1.74 11.59
N PRO A 71 0.17 3.04 11.93
CA PRO A 71 0.04 3.49 13.31
C PRO A 71 -1.31 3.08 13.90
N GLY A 72 -1.29 2.54 15.13
CA GLY A 72 -2.50 2.09 15.84
C GLY A 72 -3.16 0.82 15.29
N ARG A 73 -2.56 0.13 14.30
CA ARG A 73 -3.12 -1.09 13.71
C ARG A 73 -2.36 -2.33 14.17
N LYS A 74 -3.09 -3.38 14.57
CA LYS A 74 -2.49 -4.67 14.92
C LYS A 74 -2.10 -5.44 13.65
N VAL A 75 -0.89 -6.00 13.63
CA VAL A 75 -0.36 -6.76 12.49
C VAL A 75 -1.28 -7.93 12.10
N ASP A 76 -1.84 -8.65 13.06
CA ASP A 76 -2.73 -9.78 12.74
C ASP A 76 -4.04 -9.34 12.08
N GLN A 77 -4.59 -8.18 12.46
CA GLN A 77 -5.73 -7.60 11.77
C GLN A 77 -5.38 -7.24 10.32
N LEU A 78 -4.19 -6.68 10.09
CA LEU A 78 -3.71 -6.34 8.75
C LEU A 78 -3.47 -7.59 7.90
N ARG A 79 -2.96 -8.68 8.48
CA ARG A 79 -2.79 -9.99 7.81
C ARG A 79 -4.13 -10.56 7.38
N ILE A 80 -5.12 -10.57 8.29
CA ILE A 80 -6.48 -11.03 8.00
C ILE A 80 -7.10 -10.18 6.90
N GLU A 81 -7.02 -8.86 7.02
CA GLU A 81 -7.55 -7.92 6.02
C GLU A 81 -6.90 -8.14 4.65
N ARG A 82 -5.57 -8.28 4.59
CA ARG A 82 -4.86 -8.55 3.35
C ARG A 82 -5.33 -9.85 2.70
N ARG A 83 -5.46 -10.93 3.47
CA ARG A 83 -5.98 -12.23 2.97
C ARG A 83 -7.41 -12.10 2.45
N LEU A 84 -8.31 -11.49 3.22
CA LEU A 84 -9.72 -11.35 2.86
C LEU A 84 -9.90 -10.51 1.60
N ARG A 85 -9.13 -9.43 1.42
CA ARG A 85 -9.20 -8.60 0.21
C ARG A 85 -8.94 -9.42 -1.06
N TRP A 86 -7.89 -10.25 -1.06
CA TRP A 86 -7.58 -11.14 -2.19
C TRP A 86 -8.66 -12.19 -2.43
N GLU A 87 -9.17 -12.80 -1.37
CA GLU A 87 -10.20 -13.82 -1.45
C GLU A 87 -11.50 -13.25 -2.02
N VAL A 88 -11.89 -12.04 -1.58
CA VAL A 88 -13.03 -11.29 -2.14
C VAL A 88 -12.83 -11.05 -3.64
N LEU A 89 -11.66 -10.54 -4.06
CA LEU A 89 -11.38 -10.28 -5.48
C LEU A 89 -11.49 -11.55 -6.31
N HIS A 90 -10.88 -12.64 -5.85
CA HIS A 90 -10.88 -13.93 -6.53
C HIS A 90 -12.31 -14.46 -6.70
N ARG A 91 -13.07 -14.55 -5.61
CA ARG A 91 -14.42 -15.14 -5.62
C ARG A 91 -15.44 -14.29 -6.36
N VAL A 92 -15.44 -12.97 -6.16
CA VAL A 92 -16.33 -12.07 -6.92
C VAL A 92 -16.04 -12.18 -8.41
N THR A 93 -14.76 -12.24 -8.80
CA THR A 93 -14.39 -12.41 -10.22
C THR A 93 -14.81 -13.77 -10.76
N LYS A 94 -14.66 -14.84 -9.98
CA LYS A 94 -15.13 -16.19 -10.32
C LYS A 94 -16.64 -16.21 -10.56
N TYR A 95 -17.44 -15.69 -9.63
CA TYR A 95 -18.90 -15.63 -9.76
C TYR A 95 -19.37 -14.73 -10.91
N ARG A 96 -18.66 -13.64 -11.20
CA ARG A 96 -18.96 -12.77 -12.34
C ARG A 96 -18.81 -13.47 -13.69
N ARG A 97 -17.97 -14.51 -13.77
CA ARG A 97 -17.74 -15.30 -14.99
C ARG A 97 -18.73 -16.46 -15.16
N GLN A 98 -19.52 -16.80 -14.14
CA GLN A 98 -20.49 -17.90 -14.22
C GLN A 98 -21.69 -17.56 -15.10
N LYS A 99 -22.26 -18.61 -15.71
CA LYS A 99 -23.50 -18.56 -16.49
C LYS A 99 -24.43 -19.68 -16.00
N PRO A 100 -25.63 -19.37 -15.45
CA PRO A 100 -26.15 -18.02 -15.21
C PRO A 100 -25.37 -17.28 -14.12
N LYS A 101 -25.32 -15.94 -14.23
CA LYS A 101 -24.67 -15.09 -13.25
C LYS A 101 -25.56 -14.95 -12.00
N PRO A 102 -25.04 -15.16 -10.77
CA PRO A 102 -25.81 -14.96 -9.55
C PRO A 102 -26.29 -13.51 -9.38
N LYS A 103 -27.48 -13.32 -8.79
CA LYS A 103 -28.10 -11.99 -8.61
C LYS A 103 -27.35 -11.09 -7.63
N ASP A 104 -26.95 -11.61 -6.46
CA ASP A 104 -26.13 -10.87 -5.48
C ASP A 104 -24.83 -11.60 -5.13
N ILE A 105 -23.85 -11.44 -6.01
CA ILE A 105 -22.51 -12.01 -5.85
C ILE A 105 -21.83 -11.52 -4.56
N PHE A 106 -22.05 -10.27 -4.16
CA PHE A 106 -21.37 -9.71 -2.98
C PHE A 106 -21.92 -10.30 -1.69
N GLN A 107 -23.24 -10.53 -1.61
CA GLN A 107 -23.84 -11.21 -0.46
C GLN A 107 -23.33 -12.65 -0.36
N ILE A 108 -23.36 -13.42 -1.46
CA ILE A 108 -22.87 -14.80 -1.49
C ILE A 108 -21.42 -14.89 -0.96
N VAL A 109 -20.53 -14.07 -1.50
CA VAL A 109 -19.11 -14.08 -1.08
C VAL A 109 -18.94 -13.60 0.36
N ALA A 110 -19.77 -12.66 0.81
CA ALA A 110 -19.73 -12.18 2.19
C ALA A 110 -20.11 -13.28 3.19
N ASP A 111 -21.15 -14.07 2.88
CA ASP A 111 -21.59 -15.19 3.69
C ASP A 111 -20.53 -16.29 3.76
N GLU A 112 -19.93 -16.67 2.62
CA GLU A 112 -18.85 -17.67 2.58
C GLU A 112 -17.58 -17.26 3.34
N LEU A 113 -17.35 -15.95 3.51
CA LEU A 113 -16.19 -15.40 4.20
C LEU A 113 -16.50 -14.95 5.62
N ASN A 114 -17.76 -15.10 6.07
CA ASN A 114 -18.26 -14.63 7.35
C ASN A 114 -17.92 -13.15 7.60
N ILE A 115 -18.19 -12.28 6.61
CA ILE A 115 -18.03 -10.83 6.71
C ILE A 115 -19.33 -10.14 6.28
N SER A 116 -19.46 -8.84 6.58
CA SER A 116 -20.60 -8.08 6.06
C SER A 116 -20.49 -7.86 4.54
N ARG A 117 -21.64 -7.83 3.86
CA ARG A 117 -21.73 -7.46 2.44
C ARG A 117 -21.06 -6.11 2.13
N ALA A 118 -21.22 -5.13 3.02
CA ALA A 118 -20.58 -3.82 2.91
C ALA A 118 -19.05 -3.92 2.96
N THR A 119 -18.50 -4.76 3.84
CA THR A 119 -17.05 -5.01 3.93
C THR A 119 -16.53 -5.73 2.70
N CYS A 120 -17.25 -6.75 2.22
CA CYS A 120 -16.95 -7.44 0.97
C CYS A 120 -16.86 -6.46 -0.21
N LYS A 121 -17.89 -5.63 -0.40
CA LYS A 121 -17.89 -4.60 -1.46
C LYS A 121 -16.73 -3.62 -1.32
N ARG A 122 -16.46 -3.11 -0.11
CA ARG A 122 -15.35 -2.19 0.15
C ARG A 122 -14.00 -2.80 -0.21
N TYR A 123 -13.77 -4.05 0.17
CA TYR A 123 -12.53 -4.77 -0.16
C TYR A 123 -12.36 -4.97 -1.65
N PHE A 124 -13.43 -5.34 -2.36
CA PHE A 124 -13.42 -5.45 -3.81
C PHE A 124 -13.11 -4.11 -4.49
N ASP A 125 -13.82 -3.04 -4.12
CA ASP A 125 -13.68 -1.72 -4.74
C ASP A 125 -12.29 -1.13 -4.53
N ASN A 126 -11.71 -1.27 -3.33
CA ASN A 126 -10.37 -0.76 -3.01
C ASN A 126 -9.29 -1.43 -3.87
N LEU A 127 -9.34 -2.77 -4.00
CA LEU A 127 -8.39 -3.48 -4.87
C LEU A 127 -8.63 -3.18 -6.35
N HIS A 128 -9.88 -3.17 -6.79
CA HIS A 128 -10.21 -2.94 -8.20
C HIS A 128 -9.80 -1.53 -8.66
N ARG A 129 -9.92 -0.52 -7.80
CA ARG A 129 -9.38 0.83 -8.07
C ARG A 129 -7.86 0.83 -8.18
N TRP A 130 -7.18 0.09 -7.30
CA TRP A 130 -5.72 -0.02 -7.32
C TRP A 130 -5.20 -0.69 -8.60
N PHE A 131 -5.87 -1.76 -9.06
CA PHE A 131 -5.54 -2.41 -10.34
C PHE A 131 -5.85 -1.56 -11.58
N ARG A 132 -6.90 -0.73 -11.56
CA ARG A 132 -7.17 0.20 -12.68
C ARG A 132 -6.16 1.33 -12.78
N LYS A 133 -5.49 1.70 -11.67
CA LYS A 133 -4.51 2.78 -11.60
C LYS A 133 -3.06 2.34 -11.83
N THR A 134 -2.80 1.03 -11.78
CA THR A 134 -1.44 0.49 -11.97
C THR A 134 -1.39 -0.19 -13.33
N PRO A 135 -0.79 0.41 -14.38
CA PRO A 135 -0.57 -0.29 -15.62
C PRO A 135 0.38 -1.45 -15.35
N SER A 136 -0.03 -2.64 -15.76
CA SER A 136 0.80 -3.86 -15.79
C SER A 136 2.13 -3.63 -16.47
#